data_AF-A0A212RB94-F1
#
_entry.id   AF-A0A212RB94-F1
#
_cell.length_a   1.000
_cell.length_b   1.000
_cell.length_c   1.000
_cell.angle_alpha   90.00
_cell.angle_beta   90.00
_cell.angle_gamma   90.00
#
_symmetry.space_group_name_H-M   'P 1'
#
loop_
_entity.id
_entity.type
_entity.pdbx_description
1 polymer ?
#
loop_
_entity_poly.entity_id
_entity_poly.type
_entity_poly.pdbx_seq_one_letter_code
_entity_poly.pdbx_strand_id
1 'polypeptide(L)'
;MGFVNFIRNLFRRKKRGTAIKYAYAIDAIIGMSDERFALFVKDMFEREEPGVRATAALAYMRLRMIIPEAIRDARAAGSESTHEEFMSLFIDRFSKDENSLRASALFFLGYLQFRLTEMANTNIVLRSTCADLWFKMASAGIYLSKILEASSSFGMFEGVPYEIKTESDGVGFITNILVPDCYRDDERFRLLAEAHGFKIWPKLT
;
A
#
# COMPACT_ATOMS: atom_id res chain seq x y z
N MET A 1 -4.06 -5.62 -18.76
CA MET A 1 -3.17 -4.45 -18.60
C MET A 1 -3.20 -4.06 -17.13
N GLY A 2 -2.07 -4.16 -16.40
CA GLY A 2 -2.01 -3.89 -14.95
C GLY A 2 -2.28 -2.42 -14.60
N PHE A 3 -2.72 -2.16 -13.37
CA PHE A 3 -3.02 -0.85 -12.79
C PHE A 3 -1.81 0.08 -12.79
N VAL A 4 -0.59 -0.40 -12.53
CA VAL A 4 0.61 0.45 -12.69
C VAL A 4 0.76 0.93 -14.13
N ASN A 5 0.42 0.10 -15.12
CA ASN A 5 0.40 0.50 -16.53
C ASN A 5 -0.78 1.41 -16.86
N PHE A 6 -1.95 1.21 -16.24
CA PHE A 6 -3.09 2.11 -16.35
C PHE A 6 -2.76 3.50 -15.81
N ILE A 7 -2.20 3.57 -14.61
CA ILE A 7 -1.74 4.79 -13.96
C ILE A 7 -0.59 5.44 -14.75
N ARG A 8 0.38 4.66 -15.26
CA ARG A 8 1.44 5.16 -16.15
C ARG A 8 0.87 5.75 -17.45
N ASN A 9 -0.12 5.10 -18.06
CA ASN A 9 -0.78 5.57 -19.28
C ASN A 9 -1.66 6.81 -19.01
N LEU A 10 -2.27 6.88 -17.84
CA LEU A 10 -2.97 8.05 -17.32
C LEU A 10 -1.97 9.21 -17.20
N PHE A 11 -0.88 9.02 -16.45
CA PHE A 11 0.13 10.04 -16.19
C PHE A 11 0.95 10.50 -17.41
N ARG A 12 1.20 9.62 -18.39
CA ARG A 12 1.92 9.98 -19.64
C ARG A 12 1.15 10.96 -20.52
N ARG A 13 -0.17 11.06 -20.40
CA ARG A 13 -0.98 12.00 -21.19
C ARG A 13 -0.89 13.41 -20.57
N LYS A 14 0.24 14.10 -20.68
CA LYS A 14 0.37 15.55 -20.39
C LYS A 14 -0.35 16.37 -21.48
N LYS A 15 -1.66 16.54 -21.37
CA LYS A 15 -2.34 17.72 -21.92
C LYS A 15 -3.02 18.43 -20.75
N ARG A 16 -2.86 19.75 -20.63
CA ARG A 16 -3.55 20.58 -19.63
C ARG A 16 -5.03 20.17 -19.61
N GLY A 17 -5.47 19.47 -18.56
CA GLY A 17 -6.76 18.74 -18.51
C GLY A 17 -6.69 17.34 -17.90
N THR A 18 -5.50 16.74 -17.75
CA THR A 18 -5.35 15.38 -17.16
C THR A 18 -5.25 15.38 -15.64
N ALA A 19 -4.72 16.45 -15.02
CA ALA A 19 -4.74 16.64 -13.55
C ALA A 19 -6.17 16.59 -12.99
N ILE A 20 -7.09 17.27 -13.69
CA ILE A 20 -8.52 17.30 -13.42
C ILE A 20 -9.13 15.88 -13.52
N LYS A 21 -8.72 15.08 -14.51
CA LYS A 21 -9.19 13.69 -14.65
C LYS A 21 -8.67 12.77 -13.56
N TYR A 22 -7.50 13.06 -12.96
CA TYR A 22 -6.98 12.31 -11.82
C TYR A 22 -7.77 12.60 -10.57
N ALA A 23 -8.00 13.88 -10.27
CA ALA A 23 -8.86 14.31 -9.16
C ALA A 23 -10.22 13.61 -9.27
N TYR A 24 -10.87 13.62 -10.44
CA TYR A 24 -12.13 12.92 -10.63
C TYR A 24 -12.06 11.39 -10.43
N ALA A 25 -10.97 10.74 -10.84
CA ALA A 25 -10.83 9.29 -10.62
C ALA A 25 -10.60 8.97 -9.14
N ILE A 26 -9.83 9.79 -8.44
CA ILE A 26 -9.56 9.69 -7.00
C ILE A 26 -10.85 9.99 -6.23
N ASP A 27 -11.54 11.09 -6.55
CA ASP A 27 -12.84 11.47 -5.99
C ASP A 27 -13.89 10.37 -6.23
N ALA A 28 -13.91 9.75 -7.42
CA ALA A 28 -14.80 8.64 -7.71
C ALA A 28 -14.47 7.38 -6.90
N ILE A 29 -13.19 7.12 -6.62
CA ILE A 29 -12.75 6.01 -5.75
C ILE A 29 -13.07 6.31 -4.28
N ILE A 30 -12.89 7.56 -3.85
CA ILE A 30 -13.19 8.02 -2.50
C ILE A 30 -14.69 7.98 -2.23
N GLY A 31 -15.52 8.35 -3.21
CA GLY A 31 -16.97 8.33 -3.09
C GLY A 31 -17.62 6.93 -3.21
N MET A 32 -16.83 5.86 -3.29
CA MET A 32 -17.37 4.49 -3.30
C MET A 32 -17.91 4.11 -1.92
N SER A 33 -18.93 3.24 -1.89
CA SER A 33 -19.30 2.57 -0.63
C SER A 33 -18.16 1.67 -0.17
N ASP A 34 -18.15 1.38 1.13
CA ASP A 34 -17.16 0.51 1.77
C ASP A 34 -16.92 -0.80 1.03
N GLU A 35 -18.00 -1.49 0.65
CA GLU A 35 -17.95 -2.78 -0.04
C GLU A 35 -17.42 -2.62 -1.47
N ARG A 36 -17.86 -1.58 -2.19
CA ARG A 36 -17.42 -1.32 -3.56
C ARG A 36 -15.93 -0.95 -3.58
N PHE A 37 -15.49 -0.16 -2.62
CA PHE A 37 -14.09 0.18 -2.43
C PHE A 37 -13.26 -1.09 -2.15
N ALA A 38 -13.68 -1.93 -1.20
CA ALA A 38 -12.97 -3.17 -0.87
C ALA A 38 -12.84 -4.11 -2.07
N LEU A 39 -13.92 -4.29 -2.86
CA LEU A 39 -13.89 -5.08 -4.09
C LEU A 39 -12.96 -4.47 -5.14
N PHE A 40 -13.02 -3.15 -5.34
CA PHE A 40 -12.15 -2.44 -6.26
C PHE A 40 -10.67 -2.62 -5.91
N VAL A 41 -10.30 -2.46 -4.63
CA VAL A 41 -8.92 -2.64 -4.16
C VAL A 41 -8.49 -4.10 -4.34
N LYS A 42 -9.34 -5.07 -3.98
CA LYS A 42 -9.05 -6.50 -4.19
C LYS A 42 -8.78 -6.81 -5.67
N ASP A 43 -9.70 -6.42 -6.56
CA ASP A 43 -9.59 -6.63 -8.00
C ASP A 43 -8.32 -5.99 -8.58
N MET A 44 -7.96 -4.82 -8.07
CA MET A 44 -6.76 -4.11 -8.49
C MET A 44 -5.51 -4.91 -8.14
N PHE A 45 -5.33 -5.29 -6.89
CA PHE A 45 -4.15 -6.04 -6.45
C PHE A 45 -4.10 -7.42 -7.08
N GLU A 46 -5.24 -8.06 -7.35
CA GLU A 46 -5.30 -9.36 -8.04
C GLU A 46 -4.70 -9.34 -9.44
N ARG A 47 -4.77 -8.20 -10.13
CA ARG A 47 -4.23 -8.02 -11.48
C ARG A 47 -2.77 -7.60 -11.50
N GLU A 48 -2.22 -7.17 -10.37
CA GLU A 48 -0.83 -6.75 -10.26
C GLU A 48 0.12 -7.94 -10.10
N GLU A 49 1.33 -7.79 -10.63
CA GLU A 49 2.40 -8.75 -10.43
C GLU A 49 2.85 -8.79 -8.96
N PRO A 50 3.33 -9.94 -8.45
CA PRO A 50 3.81 -10.05 -7.08
C PRO A 50 4.81 -8.96 -6.67
N GLY A 51 5.77 -8.61 -7.53
CA GLY A 51 6.73 -7.55 -7.23
C GLY A 51 6.08 -6.19 -6.98
N VAL A 52 5.00 -5.86 -7.67
CA VAL A 52 4.22 -4.64 -7.43
C VAL A 52 3.51 -4.71 -6.08
N ARG A 53 2.93 -5.86 -5.71
CA ARG A 53 2.28 -6.05 -4.40
C ARG A 53 3.26 -5.91 -3.25
N ALA A 54 4.45 -6.51 -3.37
CA ALA A 54 5.54 -6.39 -2.39
C ALA A 54 5.99 -4.92 -2.25
N THR A 55 6.12 -4.21 -3.36
CA THR A 55 6.47 -2.79 -3.36
C THR A 55 5.36 -1.92 -2.74
N ALA A 56 4.10 -2.25 -2.99
CA ALA A 56 2.96 -1.58 -2.36
C ALA A 56 2.93 -1.79 -0.84
N ALA A 57 3.40 -2.95 -0.35
CA ALA A 57 3.57 -3.20 1.09
C ALA A 57 4.60 -2.25 1.72
N LEU A 58 5.73 -2.01 1.03
CA LEU A 58 6.72 -1.02 1.46
C LEU A 58 6.15 0.40 1.42
N ALA A 59 5.36 0.75 0.41
CA ALA A 59 4.69 2.04 0.35
C ALA A 59 3.71 2.23 1.51
N TYR A 60 2.94 1.19 1.85
CA TYR A 60 2.08 1.19 3.04
C TYR A 60 2.87 1.47 4.32
N MET A 61 4.04 0.84 4.51
CA MET A 61 4.89 1.07 5.69
C MET A 61 5.23 2.55 5.86
N ARG A 62 5.48 3.28 4.79
CA ARG A 62 5.75 4.73 4.85
C ARG A 62 4.49 5.51 5.19
N LEU A 63 3.39 5.20 4.51
CA LEU A 63 2.13 5.91 4.69
C LEU A 63 1.60 5.77 6.11
N ARG A 64 1.75 4.61 6.76
CA ARG A 64 1.34 4.40 8.16
C ARG A 64 2.05 5.32 9.15
N MET A 65 3.27 5.79 8.81
CA MET A 65 4.03 6.71 9.64
C MET A 65 3.66 8.16 9.33
N ILE A 66 3.56 8.50 8.04
CA ILE A 66 3.40 9.88 7.58
C ILE A 66 1.96 10.38 7.73
N ILE A 67 0.95 9.56 7.40
CA ILE A 67 -0.45 10.00 7.36
C ILE A 67 -0.95 10.43 8.74
N PRO A 68 -0.78 9.65 9.83
CA PRO A 68 -1.26 10.05 11.15
C PRO A 68 -0.61 11.34 11.64
N GLU A 69 0.69 11.52 11.40
CA GLU A 69 1.41 12.75 11.74
C GLU A 69 0.89 13.95 10.95
N ALA A 70 0.74 13.80 9.64
CA ALA A 70 0.22 14.86 8.78
C ALA A 70 -1.19 15.30 9.18
N ILE A 71 -2.08 14.35 9.53
CA ILE A 71 -3.42 14.66 10.01
C ILE A 71 -3.37 15.40 11.35
N ARG A 72 -2.51 14.94 12.28
CA ARG A 72 -2.35 15.58 13.59
C ARG A 72 -1.88 17.03 13.42
N ASP A 73 -0.88 17.25 12.59
CA ASP A 73 -0.30 18.57 12.36
C ASP A 73 -1.29 19.51 11.65
N ALA A 74 -2.06 18.99 10.68
CA ALA A 74 -3.11 19.76 10.01
C ALA A 74 -4.24 20.15 10.97
N ARG A 75 -4.68 19.23 11.84
CA ARG A 75 -5.66 19.52 12.89
C ARG A 75 -5.14 20.57 13.87
N ALA A 76 -3.86 20.49 14.25
CA ALA A 76 -3.23 21.49 15.12
C ALA A 76 -3.17 22.87 14.45
N ALA A 77 -3.05 22.93 13.13
CA ALA A 77 -3.11 24.15 12.33
C ALA A 77 -4.54 24.68 12.07
N GLY A 78 -5.57 24.02 12.61
CA GLY A 78 -6.98 24.39 12.39
C GLY A 78 -7.55 23.97 11.03
N SER A 79 -6.84 23.10 10.31
CA SER A 79 -7.31 22.52 9.04
C SER A 79 -8.11 21.25 9.30
N GLU A 80 -9.22 21.06 8.59
CA GLU A 80 -9.98 19.81 8.57
C GLU A 80 -9.34 18.77 7.62
N SER A 81 -8.01 18.71 7.53
CA SER A 81 -7.39 17.90 6.48
C SER A 81 -7.76 16.43 6.60
N THR A 82 -8.50 15.97 5.61
CA THR A 82 -8.95 14.59 5.47
C THR A 82 -7.88 13.76 4.78
N HIS A 83 -8.05 12.44 4.80
CA HIS A 83 -7.25 11.52 3.99
C HIS A 83 -7.23 11.86 2.49
N GLU A 84 -8.18 12.68 2.03
CA GLU A 84 -8.43 13.00 0.63
C GLU A 84 -7.56 14.17 0.19
N GLU A 85 -7.46 15.21 1.03
CA GLU A 85 -6.54 16.34 0.82
C GLU A 85 -5.09 15.88 0.79
N PHE A 86 -4.72 14.95 1.68
CA PHE A 86 -3.37 14.38 1.71
C PHE A 86 -3.03 13.68 0.39
N MET A 87 -3.97 12.95 -0.20
CA MET A 87 -3.74 12.24 -1.46
C MET A 87 -3.62 13.17 -2.66
N SER A 88 -4.44 14.21 -2.71
CA SER A 88 -4.35 15.23 -3.76
C SER A 88 -2.99 15.93 -3.73
N LEU A 89 -2.54 16.33 -2.53
CA LEU A 89 -1.21 16.93 -2.34
C LEU A 89 -0.07 15.99 -2.70
N PHE A 90 -0.20 14.70 -2.36
CA PHE A 90 0.83 13.72 -2.65
C PHE A 90 0.96 13.50 -4.17
N ILE A 91 -0.15 13.35 -4.89
CA ILE A 91 -0.14 13.10 -6.33
C ILE A 91 0.42 14.30 -7.11
N ASP A 92 0.08 15.52 -6.70
CA ASP A 92 0.64 16.74 -7.32
C ASP A 92 2.15 16.88 -7.10
N ARG A 93 2.67 16.39 -5.97
CA ARG A 93 4.09 16.49 -5.63
C ARG A 93 4.97 15.55 -6.47
N PHE A 94 4.47 14.36 -6.81
CA PHE A 94 5.24 13.31 -7.47
C PHE A 94 4.94 13.12 -8.97
N SER A 95 4.19 14.03 -9.60
CA SER A 95 3.80 13.90 -11.01
C SER A 95 4.79 14.50 -12.05
N LYS A 96 6.07 14.67 -11.72
CA LYS A 96 6.99 15.52 -12.51
C LYS A 96 7.78 14.79 -13.61
N ASP A 97 8.22 13.57 -13.36
CA ASP A 97 9.02 12.72 -14.27
C ASP A 97 8.62 11.23 -14.18
N GLU A 98 9.09 10.39 -15.12
CA GLU A 98 8.64 8.98 -15.25
C GLU A 98 8.96 8.10 -14.02
N ASN A 99 10.07 8.35 -13.33
CA ASN A 99 10.39 7.66 -12.08
C ASN A 99 9.45 8.11 -10.96
N SER A 100 9.19 9.41 -10.87
CA SER A 100 8.23 9.98 -9.91
C SER A 100 6.80 9.50 -10.17
N LEU A 101 6.42 9.26 -11.43
CA LEU A 101 5.12 8.67 -11.80
C LEU A 101 4.98 7.23 -11.33
N ARG A 102 6.03 6.42 -11.53
CA ARG A 102 6.05 5.03 -11.04
C ARG A 102 5.97 5.00 -9.51
N ALA A 103 6.70 5.89 -8.83
CA ALA A 103 6.63 6.05 -7.39
C ALA A 103 5.22 6.46 -6.92
N SER A 104 4.58 7.41 -7.60
CA SER A 104 3.22 7.85 -7.33
C SER A 104 2.21 6.70 -7.42
N ALA A 105 2.34 5.85 -8.45
CA ALA A 105 1.46 4.70 -8.63
C ALA A 105 1.59 3.68 -7.49
N LEU A 106 2.82 3.41 -7.04
CA LEU A 106 3.11 2.50 -5.94
C LEU A 106 2.63 3.05 -4.60
N PHE A 107 2.81 4.35 -4.37
CA PHE A 107 2.25 5.03 -3.22
C PHE A 107 0.72 5.00 -3.21
N PHE A 108 0.08 5.21 -4.35
CA PHE A 108 -1.37 5.11 -4.46
C PHE A 108 -1.87 3.71 -4.09
N LEU A 109 -1.20 2.65 -4.56
CA LEU A 109 -1.50 1.28 -4.14
C LEU A 109 -1.34 1.07 -2.64
N GLY A 110 -0.24 1.57 -2.05
CA GLY A 110 -0.03 1.53 -0.60
C GLY A 110 -1.12 2.28 0.17
N TYR A 111 -1.63 3.40 -0.37
CA TYR A 111 -2.71 4.17 0.23
C TYR A 111 -4.05 3.43 0.18
N LEU A 112 -4.38 2.81 -0.95
CA LEU A 112 -5.59 2.00 -1.06
C LEU A 112 -5.59 0.87 -0.03
N GLN A 113 -4.43 0.22 0.16
CA GLN A 113 -4.26 -0.79 1.20
C GLN A 113 -4.43 -0.21 2.61
N PHE A 114 -3.87 0.97 2.86
CA PHE A 114 -4.02 1.68 4.13
C PHE A 114 -5.49 1.98 4.43
N ARG A 115 -6.20 2.58 3.48
CA ARG A 115 -7.64 2.88 3.61
C ARG A 115 -8.47 1.63 3.86
N LEU A 116 -8.24 0.55 3.10
CA LEU A 116 -8.98 -0.69 3.30
C LEU A 116 -8.72 -1.28 4.69
N THR A 117 -7.47 -1.21 5.16
CA THR A 117 -7.11 -1.67 6.50
C THR A 117 -7.83 -0.87 7.59
N GLU A 118 -7.87 0.46 7.48
CA GLU A 118 -8.58 1.34 8.40
C GLU A 118 -10.10 1.07 8.39
N MET A 119 -10.69 0.89 7.21
CA MET A 119 -12.11 0.56 7.08
C MET A 119 -12.45 -0.80 7.68
N ALA A 120 -11.61 -1.81 7.48
CA ALA A 120 -11.83 -3.14 8.04
C ALA A 120 -11.63 -3.20 9.57
N ASN A 121 -10.94 -2.22 10.16
CA ASN A 121 -10.86 -2.07 11.61
C ASN A 121 -12.22 -1.70 12.22
N THR A 122 -13.02 -0.88 11.53
CA THR A 122 -14.34 -0.43 11.98
C THR A 122 -15.51 -1.24 11.41
N ASN A 123 -15.34 -1.87 10.24
CA ASN A 123 -16.35 -2.66 9.55
C ASN A 123 -15.92 -4.14 9.44
N ILE A 124 -16.50 -4.98 10.30
CA ILE A 124 -16.13 -6.40 10.41
C ILE A 124 -16.36 -7.19 9.11
N VAL A 125 -17.33 -6.78 8.29
CA VAL A 125 -17.67 -7.44 7.02
C VAL A 125 -16.50 -7.39 6.04
N LEU A 126 -15.65 -6.37 6.13
CA LEU A 126 -14.51 -6.20 5.23
C LEU A 126 -13.25 -6.97 5.66
N ARG A 127 -13.22 -7.53 6.88
CA ARG A 127 -12.01 -8.15 7.45
C ARG A 127 -11.48 -9.31 6.64
N SER A 128 -12.36 -10.16 6.10
CA SER A 128 -11.94 -11.29 5.26
C SER A 128 -11.26 -10.80 3.98
N THR A 129 -11.85 -9.81 3.29
CA THR A 129 -11.25 -9.20 2.09
C THR A 129 -9.90 -8.55 2.41
N CYS A 130 -9.80 -7.85 3.54
CA CYS A 130 -8.55 -7.24 3.96
C CYS A 130 -7.47 -8.29 4.31
N ALA A 131 -7.85 -9.37 4.99
CA ALA A 131 -6.94 -10.48 5.33
C ALA A 131 -6.43 -11.20 4.07
N ASP A 132 -7.32 -11.47 3.09
CA ASP A 132 -6.94 -12.04 1.79
C ASP A 132 -5.87 -11.20 1.10
N LEU A 133 -6.02 -9.88 1.14
CA LEU A 133 -5.10 -8.97 0.49
C LEU A 133 -3.76 -8.92 1.22
N TRP A 134 -3.78 -8.83 2.55
CA TRP A 134 -2.57 -8.92 3.36
C TRP A 134 -1.81 -10.24 3.13
N PHE A 135 -2.52 -11.35 3.01
CA PHE A 135 -1.92 -12.65 2.71
C PHE A 135 -1.22 -12.65 1.34
N LYS A 136 -1.85 -12.09 0.31
CA LYS A 136 -1.25 -11.95 -1.03
C LYS A 136 -0.02 -11.06 -1.02
N MET A 137 -0.04 -9.97 -0.24
CA MET A 137 1.11 -9.07 -0.09
C MET A 137 2.25 -9.76 0.66
N ALA A 138 1.95 -10.47 1.75
CA ALA A 138 2.94 -11.22 2.52
C ALA A 138 3.60 -12.31 1.68
N SER A 139 2.81 -13.07 0.91
CA SER A 139 3.33 -14.09 -0.01
C SER A 139 4.23 -13.50 -1.09
N ALA A 140 3.98 -12.25 -1.50
CA ALA A 140 4.84 -11.53 -2.44
C ALA A 140 6.16 -11.03 -1.79
N GLY A 141 6.31 -11.17 -0.47
CA GLY A 141 7.50 -10.78 0.28
C GLY A 141 8.79 -11.41 -0.25
N ILE A 142 8.72 -12.56 -0.93
CA ILE A 142 9.87 -13.23 -1.56
C ILE A 142 10.64 -12.32 -2.54
N TYR A 143 9.98 -11.31 -3.11
CA TYR A 143 10.59 -10.39 -4.07
C TYR A 143 11.29 -9.20 -3.41
N LEU A 144 11.16 -9.01 -2.10
CA LEU A 144 11.61 -7.78 -1.43
C LEU A 144 13.12 -7.55 -1.50
N SER A 145 13.96 -8.59 -1.34
CA SER A 145 15.42 -8.42 -1.41
C SER A 145 15.84 -7.83 -2.78
N LYS A 146 15.37 -8.45 -3.86
CA LYS A 146 15.62 -7.99 -5.24
C LYS A 146 15.06 -6.60 -5.52
N ILE A 147 13.87 -6.30 -4.99
CA ILE A 147 13.28 -4.96 -5.11
C ILE A 147 14.17 -3.94 -4.42
N LEU A 148 14.59 -4.19 -3.19
CA LEU A 148 15.40 -3.25 -2.40
C LEU A 148 16.78 -3.02 -3.02
N GLU A 149 17.43 -4.06 -3.53
CA GLU A 149 18.69 -3.95 -4.29
C GLU A 149 18.54 -3.03 -5.51
N ALA A 150 17.48 -3.24 -6.30
CA ALA A 150 17.18 -2.45 -7.50
C ALA A 150 16.69 -1.03 -7.17
N SER A 151 16.15 -0.82 -5.97
CA SER A 151 15.46 0.42 -5.58
C SER A 151 16.31 1.39 -4.78
N SER A 152 17.63 1.18 -4.71
CA SER A 152 18.62 2.14 -4.22
C SER A 152 18.55 3.54 -4.90
N SER A 153 17.80 3.65 -6.01
CA SER A 153 17.49 4.89 -6.75
C SER A 153 16.15 5.54 -6.38
N PHE A 154 15.31 4.90 -5.56
CA PHE A 154 14.05 5.46 -5.08
C PHE A 154 14.15 5.76 -3.58
N GLY A 155 14.26 7.04 -3.21
CA GLY A 155 14.25 7.49 -1.79
C GLY A 155 13.03 7.05 -0.97
N MET A 156 12.04 6.41 -1.60
CA MET A 156 10.93 5.70 -0.95
C MET A 156 11.36 4.65 0.08
N PHE A 157 12.51 3.98 -0.11
CA PHE A 157 12.87 2.78 0.65
C PHE A 157 13.96 3.00 1.71
N GLU A 158 14.43 4.24 1.90
CA GLU A 158 15.43 4.58 2.94
C GLU A 158 14.90 4.39 4.38
N GLY A 159 15.45 3.46 5.14
CA GLY A 159 15.03 3.23 6.53
C GLY A 159 13.95 2.16 6.67
N VAL A 160 13.94 1.16 5.79
CA VAL A 160 13.41 -0.17 6.15
C VAL A 160 14.25 -0.66 7.35
N PRO A 161 13.65 -0.85 8.54
CA PRO A 161 14.41 -1.11 9.77
C PRO A 161 14.92 -2.55 9.88
N TYR A 162 14.76 -3.34 8.82
CA TYR A 162 15.00 -4.78 8.80
C TYR A 162 15.91 -5.16 7.64
N GLU A 163 16.92 -5.96 7.92
CA GLU A 163 17.84 -6.45 6.90
C GLU A 163 17.17 -7.61 6.15
N ILE A 164 16.76 -7.37 4.91
CA ILE A 164 16.07 -8.36 4.07
C ILE A 164 17.10 -8.94 3.09
N LYS A 165 17.61 -10.15 3.39
CA LYS A 165 18.64 -10.82 2.59
C LYS A 165 18.10 -11.99 1.77
N THR A 166 17.11 -12.69 2.32
CA THR A 166 16.53 -13.88 1.74
C THR A 166 15.06 -13.67 1.38
N GLU A 167 14.52 -14.60 0.59
CA GLU A 167 13.08 -14.62 0.30
C GLU A 167 12.26 -14.77 1.59
N SER A 168 12.73 -15.60 2.53
CA SER A 168 12.09 -15.79 3.83
C SER A 168 12.09 -14.52 4.68
N ASP A 169 13.19 -13.77 4.70
CA ASP A 169 13.26 -12.49 5.43
C ASP A 169 12.21 -11.51 4.92
N GLY A 170 11.97 -11.47 3.60
CA GLY A 170 10.97 -10.60 3.00
C GLY A 170 9.54 -11.00 3.38
N VAL A 171 9.20 -12.29 3.30
CA VAL A 171 7.88 -12.80 3.71
C VAL A 171 7.66 -12.56 5.21
N GLY A 172 8.66 -12.89 6.02
CA GLY A 172 8.64 -12.69 7.47
C GLY A 172 8.51 -11.20 7.83
N PHE A 173 9.21 -10.32 7.13
CA PHE A 173 9.11 -8.87 7.32
C PHE A 173 7.68 -8.37 7.09
N ILE A 174 7.06 -8.69 5.95
CA ILE A 174 5.68 -8.23 5.70
C ILE A 174 4.74 -8.83 6.75
N THR A 175 4.84 -10.13 7.01
CA THR A 175 3.95 -10.85 7.95
C THR A 175 4.05 -10.31 9.37
N ASN A 176 5.25 -10.12 9.90
CA ASN A 176 5.46 -9.75 11.30
C ASN A 176 5.47 -8.24 11.54
N ILE A 177 5.89 -7.44 10.56
CA ILE A 177 6.05 -5.99 10.74
C ILE A 177 4.88 -5.20 10.14
N LEU A 178 4.32 -5.64 9.02
CA LEU A 178 3.37 -4.84 8.25
C LEU A 178 1.93 -5.30 8.42
N VAL A 179 1.68 -6.62 8.45
CA VAL A 179 0.34 -7.17 8.66
C VAL A 179 -0.16 -6.79 10.05
N PRO A 180 -1.33 -6.12 10.16
CA PRO A 180 -1.93 -5.80 11.44
C PRO A 180 -2.17 -7.05 12.30
N ASP A 181 -1.96 -6.91 13.61
CA ASP A 181 -2.09 -7.98 14.60
C ASP A 181 -3.42 -8.76 14.49
N CYS A 182 -4.52 -8.07 14.18
CA CYS A 182 -5.84 -8.67 14.06
C CYS A 182 -5.98 -9.66 12.89
N TYR A 183 -5.08 -9.63 11.90
CA TYR A 183 -5.09 -10.55 10.76
C TYR A 183 -4.04 -11.65 10.87
N ARG A 184 -2.99 -11.49 11.69
CA ARG A 184 -1.92 -12.50 11.81
C ARG A 184 -2.37 -13.84 12.37
N ASP A 185 -3.49 -13.85 13.10
CA ASP A 185 -4.09 -15.08 13.63
C ASP A 185 -4.79 -15.92 12.54
N ASP A 186 -4.95 -15.40 11.32
CA ASP A 186 -5.47 -16.16 10.19
C ASP A 186 -4.53 -17.33 9.83
N GLU A 187 -5.10 -18.54 9.73
CA GLU A 187 -4.38 -19.79 9.51
C GLU A 187 -3.44 -19.74 8.31
N ARG A 188 -3.77 -18.93 7.29
CA ARG A 188 -2.96 -18.79 6.09
C ARG A 188 -1.60 -18.18 6.38
N PHE A 189 -1.49 -17.23 7.32
CA PHE A 189 -0.19 -16.69 7.71
C PHE A 189 0.64 -17.71 8.46
N ARG A 190 0.02 -18.55 9.30
CA ARG A 190 0.72 -19.63 9.99
C ARG A 190 1.32 -20.62 8.99
N LEU A 191 0.52 -21.07 8.03
CA LEU A 191 0.99 -21.98 6.97
C LEU A 191 2.09 -21.34 6.11
N LEU A 192 1.99 -20.03 5.83
CA LEU A 192 3.03 -19.28 5.13
C LEU A 192 4.34 -19.23 5.94
N ALA A 193 4.24 -18.99 7.24
CA ALA A 193 5.39 -18.96 8.14
C ALA A 193 6.10 -20.31 8.23
N GLU A 194 5.33 -21.40 8.32
CA GLU A 194 5.85 -22.77 8.28
C GLU A 194 6.56 -23.08 6.96
N ALA A 195 5.94 -22.73 5.82
CA ALA A 195 6.50 -22.97 4.50
C ALA A 195 7.83 -22.24 4.25
N HIS A 196 8.02 -21.07 4.87
CA HIS A 196 9.22 -20.26 4.74
C HIS A 196 10.19 -20.38 5.93
N GLY A 197 9.85 -21.18 6.95
CA GLY A 197 10.74 -21.47 8.08
C GLY A 197 10.93 -20.31 9.07
N PHE A 198 9.92 -19.46 9.28
CA PHE A 198 9.95 -18.39 10.29
C PHE A 198 8.81 -18.52 11.30
N LYS A 199 8.91 -17.82 12.43
CA LYS A 199 7.86 -17.77 13.45
C LYS A 199 7.07 -16.46 13.34
N ILE A 200 5.75 -16.55 13.48
CA ILE A 200 4.91 -15.36 13.67
C ILE A 200 5.17 -14.79 15.06
N TRP A 201 5.38 -13.49 15.14
CA TRP A 201 5.59 -12.83 16.42
C TRP A 201 4.27 -12.71 17.20
N PRO A 202 4.29 -12.96 18.51
CA PRO A 202 3.11 -12.84 19.34
C PRO A 202 2.59 -11.40 19.31
N LYS A 203 1.27 -11.23 19.47
CA LYS A 203 0.67 -9.90 19.68
C LYS A 203 1.37 -9.21 20.84
N LEU A 204 1.82 -7.99 20.61
CA LEU A 204 2.23 -7.11 21.71
C LEU A 204 0.94 -6.69 22.43
N THR A 205 0.66 -7.33 23.55
CA THR A 205 -0.46 -7.00 24.46
C THR A 205 -0.17 -5.74 25.25
#